data_AF-A0A0S7YTH6-F1
#
_entry.id   AF-A0A0S7YTH6-F1
#
_cell.length_a   1.000
_cell.length_b   1.000
_cell.length_c   1.000
_cell.angle_alpha   90.00
_cell.angle_beta   90.00
_cell.angle_gamma   90.00
#
_symmetry.space_group_name_H-M   'P 1'
#
loop_
_entity.id
_entity.type
_entity.pdbx_description
1 polymer ?
#
loop_
_entity_poly.entity_id
_entity_poly.type
_entity_poly.pdbx_seq_one_letter_code
_entity_poly.pdbx_strand_id
1 'polypeptide(L)'
;MPNGHGGVPFLGTPIFFAAMFATFAGLPLKTLLGWAWVAICLVFAALVGWRLAYSLHMWDADEYGGAYTEPDVYRRAVRRYRVLALVYTVLTVAVGFSILWWRGLP
;
A
#
# COMPACT_ATOMS: atom_id res chain seq x y z
N MET A 1 16.01 -21.56 -0.69
CA MET A 1 16.55 -21.17 -2.01
C MET A 1 15.54 -20.22 -2.63
N PRO A 2 15.92 -19.08 -3.24
CA PRO A 2 14.96 -18.27 -3.96
C PRO A 2 14.48 -19.08 -5.15
N ASN A 3 13.21 -19.50 -5.14
CA ASN A 3 12.64 -20.34 -6.17
C ASN A 3 12.45 -19.47 -7.41
N GLY A 4 13.16 -19.81 -8.50
CA GLY A 4 13.26 -19.05 -9.75
C GLY A 4 11.95 -18.96 -10.55
N HIS A 5 10.89 -18.43 -9.98
CA HIS A 5 9.69 -18.04 -10.72
C HIS A 5 9.86 -16.65 -11.30
N GLY A 6 9.65 -16.54 -12.61
CA GLY A 6 9.75 -15.31 -13.37
C GLY A 6 8.88 -14.20 -12.79
N GLY A 7 9.52 -13.31 -12.02
CA GLY A 7 9.56 -11.87 -12.26
C GLY A 7 8.24 -11.12 -12.40
N VAL A 8 7.12 -11.59 -11.86
CA VAL A 8 5.96 -10.71 -11.69
C VAL A 8 6.40 -9.63 -10.69
N PRO A 9 6.35 -8.33 -11.03
CA PRO A 9 6.97 -7.31 -10.21
C PRO A 9 6.33 -7.30 -8.83
N PHE A 10 7.15 -7.63 -7.83
CA PHE A 10 6.88 -7.64 -6.38
C PHE A 10 6.16 -6.38 -5.85
N LEU A 11 6.26 -5.27 -6.59
CA LEU A 11 5.69 -3.96 -6.28
C LEU A 11 4.51 -3.57 -7.18
N GLY A 12 3.99 -4.48 -8.03
CA GLY A 12 2.92 -4.16 -8.98
C GLY A 12 1.68 -3.60 -8.31
N THR A 13 1.22 -4.19 -7.20
CA THR A 13 0.03 -3.72 -6.48
C THR A 13 0.24 -2.38 -5.76
N PRO A 14 1.34 -2.15 -4.99
CA PRO A 14 1.67 -0.83 -4.47
C PRO A 14 1.75 0.26 -5.55
N ILE A 15 2.41 -0.04 -6.68
CA ILE A 15 2.57 0.90 -7.80
C ILE A 15 1.21 1.22 -8.43
N PHE A 16 0.35 0.22 -8.63
CA PHE A 16 -0.99 0.42 -9.16
C PHE A 16 -1.81 1.38 -8.30
N PHE A 17 -1.82 1.20 -6.97
CA PHE A 17 -2.51 2.13 -6.07
C PHE A 17 -1.89 3.52 -6.05
N ALA A 18 -0.56 3.63 -6.19
CA ALA A 18 0.12 4.93 -6.29
C ALA A 18 -0.26 5.66 -7.59
N ALA A 19 -0.37 4.94 -8.71
CA ALA A 19 -0.84 5.49 -9.97
C ALA A 19 -2.30 5.93 -9.89
N MET A 20 -3.17 5.15 -9.22
CA MET A 20 -4.56 5.54 -8.95
C MET A 20 -4.63 6.81 -8.09
N PHE A 21 -3.85 6.89 -7.01
CA PHE A 21 -3.74 8.11 -6.21
C PHE A 21 -3.32 9.31 -7.05
N ALA A 22 -2.23 9.19 -7.83
CA ALA A 22 -1.72 10.27 -8.67
C ALA A 22 -2.73 10.73 -9.72
N THR A 23 -3.43 9.78 -10.35
CA THR A 23 -4.47 10.05 -11.35
C THR A 23 -5.63 10.79 -10.70
N PHE A 24 -6.16 10.27 -9.59
CA PHE A 24 -7.31 10.88 -8.91
C PHE A 24 -6.97 12.27 -8.33
N ALA A 25 -5.76 12.42 -7.77
CA ALA A 25 -5.27 13.69 -7.26
C ALA A 25 -5.02 14.72 -8.37
N GLY A 26 -4.66 14.25 -9.58
CA GLY A 26 -4.40 15.06 -10.77
C GLY A 26 -5.65 15.61 -11.44
N LEU A 27 -6.75 14.84 -11.43
CA LEU A 27 -7.99 15.20 -12.10
C LEU A 27 -8.72 16.37 -11.39
N PRO A 28 -9.43 17.24 -12.13
CA PRO A 28 -10.18 18.37 -11.58
C PRO A 28 -11.51 17.94 -10.93
N LEU A 29 -11.53 16.82 -10.20
CA LEU A 29 -12.72 16.28 -9.55
C LEU A 29 -13.06 16.98 -8.22
N LYS A 30 -12.14 17.81 -7.70
CA LYS A 30 -12.30 18.47 -6.40
C LYS A 30 -13.55 19.37 -6.32
N THR A 31 -13.93 20.01 -7.42
CA THR A 31 -15.11 20.90 -7.47
C THR A 31 -16.44 20.17 -7.46
N LEU A 32 -16.46 18.91 -7.87
CA LEU A 32 -17.67 18.07 -7.90
C LEU A 32 -17.83 17.27 -6.61
N LEU A 33 -16.73 16.78 -6.05
CA LEU A 33 -16.74 15.82 -4.94
C LEU A 33 -16.31 16.41 -3.59
N GLY A 34 -15.67 17.60 -3.57
CA GLY A 34 -15.23 18.26 -2.34
C GLY A 34 -14.41 17.33 -1.44
N TRP A 35 -14.79 17.24 -0.16
CA TRP A 35 -14.14 16.35 0.82
C TRP A 35 -14.20 14.86 0.48
N ALA A 36 -15.15 14.40 -0.33
CA ALA A 36 -15.20 13.00 -0.75
C ALA A 36 -14.02 12.63 -1.65
N TRP A 37 -13.56 13.56 -2.50
CA TRP A 37 -12.35 13.37 -3.30
C TRP A 37 -11.10 13.18 -2.43
N VAL A 38 -10.99 13.95 -1.34
CA VAL A 38 -9.90 13.80 -0.35
C VAL A 38 -9.94 12.42 0.26
N ALA A 39 -11.11 11.99 0.74
CA ALA A 39 -11.27 10.69 1.38
C ALA A 39 -10.85 9.56 0.42
N ILE A 40 -11.28 9.61 -0.85
CA ILE A 40 -10.90 8.62 -1.87
C ILE A 40 -9.38 8.63 -2.11
N CYS A 41 -8.76 9.80 -2.25
CA CYS A 41 -7.32 9.91 -2.41
C CYS A 41 -6.56 9.35 -1.19
N LEU A 42 -7.00 9.65 0.03
CA LEU A 42 -6.38 9.12 1.25
C LEU A 42 -6.57 7.60 1.38
N VAL A 43 -7.70 7.05 0.92
CA VAL A 43 -7.89 5.60 0.83
C VAL A 43 -6.88 4.98 -0.12
N PHE A 44 -6.67 5.54 -1.31
CA PHE A 44 -5.64 5.02 -2.22
C PHE A 44 -4.24 5.11 -1.61
N ALA A 45 -3.89 6.24 -0.98
CA ALA A 45 -2.62 6.39 -0.28
C ALA A 45 -2.45 5.36 0.85
N ALA A 46 -3.50 5.10 1.62
CA ALA A 46 -3.49 4.06 2.67
C ALA A 46 -3.25 2.66 2.09
N LEU A 47 -3.91 2.34 0.97
CA LEU A 47 -3.75 1.07 0.26
C LEU A 47 -2.33 0.88 -0.29
N VAL A 48 -1.65 1.95 -0.73
CA VAL A 48 -0.23 1.91 -1.11
C VAL A 48 0.62 1.42 0.07
N GLY A 49 0.52 2.08 1.21
CA GLY A 49 1.33 1.74 2.40
C GLY A 49 1.04 0.34 2.91
N TRP A 50 -0.25 -0.04 2.92
CA TRP A 50 -0.65 -1.38 3.33
C TRP A 50 -0.06 -2.46 2.41
N ARG A 51 -0.20 -2.29 1.09
CA ARG A 51 0.33 -3.25 0.11
C ARG A 51 1.85 -3.28 0.11
N LEU A 52 2.50 -2.15 0.30
CA LEU A 52 3.96 -2.08 0.41
C LEU A 52 4.46 -2.86 1.62
N ALA A 53 3.79 -2.71 2.78
CA ALA A 53 4.12 -3.49 3.97
C ALA A 53 3.90 -4.99 3.76
N TYR A 54 2.86 -5.39 3.04
CA TYR A 54 2.62 -6.79 2.70
C TYR A 54 3.75 -7.34 1.82
N SER A 55 4.08 -6.67 0.71
CA SER A 55 5.18 -7.08 -0.16
C SER A 55 6.48 -7.23 0.65
N LEU A 56 6.85 -6.23 1.46
CA LEU A 56 8.13 -6.22 2.16
C LEU A 56 8.25 -7.19 3.35
N HIS A 57 7.14 -7.63 3.95
CA HIS A 57 7.18 -8.34 5.24
C HIS A 57 6.41 -9.66 5.30
N MET A 58 5.50 -9.92 4.35
CA MET A 58 4.75 -11.17 4.28
C MET A 58 5.15 -12.03 3.10
N TRP A 59 5.70 -11.46 2.01
CA TRP A 59 5.90 -12.19 0.76
C TRP A 59 6.64 -13.52 0.92
N ASP A 60 7.81 -13.52 1.54
CA ASP A 60 8.60 -14.75 1.72
C ASP A 60 7.87 -15.78 2.60
N ALA A 61 7.07 -15.31 3.57
CA ALA A 61 6.32 -16.18 4.46
C ALA A 61 5.04 -16.74 3.82
N ASP A 62 4.44 -16.00 2.90
CA ASP A 62 3.18 -16.31 2.21
C ASP A 62 3.42 -16.90 0.81
N GLU A 63 4.69 -17.11 0.42
CA GLU A 63 5.06 -17.75 -0.84
C GLU A 63 4.44 -19.16 -0.90
N TYR A 64 3.79 -19.49 -2.03
CA TYR A 64 2.95 -20.69 -2.19
C TYR A 64 1.85 -20.85 -1.12
N GLY A 65 1.30 -19.75 -0.64
CA GLY A 65 0.26 -19.75 0.40
C GLY A 65 0.78 -20.19 1.77
N GLY A 66 2.10 -20.09 1.99
CA GLY A 66 2.73 -20.50 3.24
C GLY A 66 2.86 -22.02 3.41
N ALA A 67 2.60 -22.82 2.36
CA ALA A 67 2.64 -24.28 2.42
C ALA A 67 4.00 -24.85 2.85
N TYR A 68 5.09 -24.12 2.60
CA TYR A 68 6.45 -24.51 2.94
C TYR A 68 7.05 -23.69 4.11
N THR A 69 6.26 -22.80 4.70
CA THR A 69 6.72 -21.92 5.79
C THR A 69 6.37 -22.55 7.13
N GLU A 70 7.36 -22.68 8.01
CA GLU A 70 7.10 -23.16 9.38
C GLU A 70 6.07 -22.27 10.09
N PRO A 71 5.11 -22.84 10.85
CA PRO A 71 4.05 -22.07 11.50
C PRO A 71 4.55 -20.94 12.42
N ASP A 72 5.72 -21.12 13.03
CA ASP A 72 6.32 -20.13 13.93
C ASP A 72 7.02 -18.99 13.18
N VAL A 73 7.51 -19.25 11.97
CA VAL A 73 8.05 -18.22 11.07
C VAL A 73 6.89 -17.39 10.53
N TYR A 74 5.81 -18.04 10.07
CA TYR A 74 4.62 -17.36 9.58
C TYR A 74 3.99 -16.45 10.65
N ARG A 75 3.82 -16.95 11.89
CA ARG A 75 3.26 -16.15 13.00
C ARG A 75 4.12 -14.92 13.33
N ARG A 76 5.45 -15.04 13.28
CA ARG A 76 6.36 -13.90 13.49
C ARG A 76 6.26 -12.88 12.36
N ALA A 77 6.21 -13.35 11.10
CA ALA A 77 6.03 -12.49 9.94
C ALA A 77 4.70 -11.72 10.01
N VAL A 78 3.58 -12.39 10.32
CA VAL A 78 2.26 -11.77 10.47
C VAL A 78 2.25 -10.69 11.56
N ARG A 79 2.88 -10.96 12.73
CA ARG A 79 2.97 -9.96 13.81
C ARG A 79 3.73 -8.73 13.36
N ARG A 80 4.90 -8.92 12.74
CA ARG A 80 5.72 -7.83 12.21
C ARG A 80 4.96 -7.04 11.14
N TYR A 81 4.31 -7.74 10.22
CA TYR A 81 3.50 -7.15 9.18
C TYR A 81 2.35 -6.30 9.72
N ARG A 82 1.61 -6.73 10.75
CA ARG A 82 0.52 -5.91 11.32
C ARG A 82 1.00 -4.56 11.84
N VAL A 83 2.12 -4.55 12.56
CA VAL A 83 2.72 -3.32 13.08
C VAL A 83 3.23 -2.45 11.94
N LEU A 84 3.96 -3.04 11.00
CA LEU A 84 4.53 -2.29 9.90
C LEU A 84 3.46 -1.81 8.92
N ALA A 85 2.41 -2.57 8.65
CA ALA A 85 1.26 -2.15 7.83
C ALA A 85 0.65 -0.87 8.38
N LEU A 86 0.44 -0.79 9.70
CA LEU A 86 -0.01 0.46 10.33
C LEU A 86 0.97 1.60 10.06
N VAL A 87 2.27 1.39 10.30
CA VAL A 87 3.31 2.42 10.11
C VAL A 87 3.36 2.89 8.65
N TYR A 88 3.45 1.98 7.69
CA TYR A 88 3.49 2.32 6.26
C TYR A 88 2.20 3.01 5.83
N THR A 89 1.02 2.55 6.26
CA THR A 89 -0.26 3.22 5.96
C THR A 89 -0.29 4.64 6.51
N VAL A 90 0.14 4.86 7.76
CA VAL A 90 0.20 6.21 8.34
C VAL A 90 1.16 7.11 7.56
N LEU A 91 2.35 6.59 7.21
CA LEU A 91 3.33 7.34 6.43
C LEU A 91 2.80 7.71 5.05
N THR A 92 2.20 6.76 4.30
CA THR A 92 1.69 7.04 2.96
C THR A 92 0.46 7.94 2.99
N VAL A 93 -0.41 7.82 4.00
CA VAL A 93 -1.52 8.76 4.24
C VAL A 93 -0.99 10.16 4.54
N ALA A 94 0.04 10.30 5.38
CA ALA A 94 0.64 11.60 5.70
C ALA A 94 1.27 12.26 4.45
N VAL A 95 1.95 11.47 3.62
CA VAL A 95 2.50 11.93 2.33
C VAL A 95 1.37 12.32 1.38
N GLY A 96 0.35 11.47 1.23
CA GLY A 96 -0.82 11.74 0.39
C GLY A 96 -1.54 13.01 0.82
N PHE A 97 -1.78 13.18 2.13
CA PHE A 97 -2.36 14.39 2.69
C PHE A 97 -1.51 15.63 2.41
N SER A 98 -0.18 15.55 2.58
CA SER A 98 0.74 16.66 2.30
C SER A 98 0.68 17.08 0.82
N ILE A 99 0.58 16.12 -0.11
CA ILE A 99 0.42 16.39 -1.55
C ILE A 99 -0.92 17.08 -1.81
N LEU A 100 -2.02 16.57 -1.25
CA LEU A 100 -3.32 17.17 -1.44
C LEU A 100 -3.38 18.58 -0.83
N TRP A 101 -2.78 18.78 0.35
CA TRP A 101 -2.68 20.08 1.03
C TRP A 101 -1.98 21.10 0.13
N TRP A 102 -0.85 20.71 -0.47
CA TRP A 102 -0.12 21.56 -1.42
C TRP A 102 -0.94 21.88 -2.68
N ARG A 103 -1.84 20.99 -3.10
CA ARG A 103 -2.78 21.20 -4.22
C ARG A 103 -4.00 22.06 -3.84
N GLY A 104 -4.08 22.51 -2.59
CA GLY A 104 -5.23 23.21 -2.06
C GLY A 104 -6.42 22.27 -1.99
N LEU A 105 -6.36 21.35 -1.01
CA LEU A 105 -7.49 20.54 -0.52
C LEU A 105 -8.82 21.33 -0.59
N PRO A 106 -9.95 20.64 -0.78
CA PRO A 106 -11.16 21.14 -1.42
C PRO A 106 -11.78 22.37 -0.78
#